data_AF-A0AA39NSW1-F1
#
_entry.id   AF-A0AA39NSW1-F1
#
_cell.length_a   1.000
_cell.length_b   1.000
_cell.length_c   1.000
_cell.angle_alpha   90.00
_cell.angle_beta   90.00
_cell.angle_gamma   90.00
#
_symmetry.space_group_name_H-M   'P 1'
#
loop_
_entity.id
_entity.type
_entity.pdbx_description
1 polymer ?
#
loop_
_entity_poly.entity_id
_entity_poly.type
_entity_poly.pdbx_seq_one_letter_code
_entity_poly.pdbx_strand_id
1 'polypeptide(L)'
;VSALLAEATSNKTYLDAAIASANFIQSHLHNRTNIILDSLSSRLNESCSVYSTTYSLDGSGTFIEGLVILADITHNTSTETLY
;
A
#
# COMPACT_ATOMS: atom_id res chain seq x y z
N VAL A 1 7.10 5.83 -2.79
CA VAL A 1 8.55 5.94 -3.10
C VAL A 1 9.07 4.73 -3.87
N SER A 2 8.96 3.49 -3.37
CA SER A 2 9.51 2.31 -4.08
C SER A 2 8.97 2.12 -5.50
N ALA A 3 7.66 2.36 -5.74
CA ALA A 3 7.06 2.26 -7.07
C ALA A 3 7.68 3.27 -8.06
N LEU A 4 7.78 4.55 -7.68
CA LEU A 4 8.45 5.59 -8.47
C LEU A 4 9.93 5.24 -8.77
N LEU A 5 10.65 4.71 -7.79
CA LEU A 5 12.03 4.27 -8.00
C LEU A 5 12.10 3.08 -8.96
N ALA A 6 11.16 2.14 -8.87
CA ALA A 6 11.08 1.00 -9.79
C ALA A 6 10.82 1.47 -11.22
N GLU A 7 9.87 2.38 -11.42
CA GLU A 7 9.57 3.01 -12.71
C GLU A 7 10.79 3.75 -13.29
N ALA A 8 11.38 4.66 -12.52
CA ALA A 8 12.48 5.50 -12.99
C ALA A 8 13.78 4.73 -13.28
N THR A 9 14.00 3.59 -12.61
CA THR A 9 15.29 2.86 -12.68
C THR A 9 15.19 1.48 -13.31
N SER A 10 13.98 0.97 -13.55
CA SER A 10 13.74 -0.43 -13.94
C SER A 10 14.42 -1.46 -13.02
N ASN A 11 14.66 -1.10 -11.76
CA ASN A 11 15.40 -1.93 -10.81
C ASN A 11 14.46 -2.89 -10.07
N LYS A 12 14.75 -4.19 -10.20
CA LYS A 12 14.02 -5.30 -9.58
C LYS A 12 13.86 -5.14 -8.06
N THR A 13 14.86 -4.63 -7.36
CA THR A 13 14.82 -4.46 -5.90
C THR A 13 13.73 -3.47 -5.49
N TYR A 14 13.59 -2.36 -6.21
CA TYR A 14 12.52 -1.39 -5.93
C TYR A 14 11.15 -1.92 -6.32
N LEU A 15 11.07 -2.67 -7.42
CA LEU A 15 9.83 -3.34 -7.82
C LEU A 15 9.35 -4.33 -6.74
N ASP A 16 10.25 -5.19 -6.25
CA ASP A 16 9.92 -6.19 -5.23
C ASP A 16 9.54 -5.53 -3.90
N ALA A 17 10.23 -4.46 -3.53
CA ALA A 17 9.87 -3.66 -2.35
C ALA A 17 8.50 -2.99 -2.50
N ALA A 18 8.16 -2.47 -3.68
CA ALA A 18 6.87 -1.86 -3.96
C ALA A 18 5.73 -2.89 -3.88
N ILE A 19 5.90 -4.06 -4.50
CA ILE A 19 4.93 -5.18 -4.45
C ILE A 19 4.72 -5.65 -3.00
N ALA A 20 5.80 -5.89 -2.26
CA ALA A 20 5.71 -6.33 -0.86
C ALA A 20 5.00 -5.30 0.02
N SER A 21 5.29 -4.02 -0.18
CA SER A 21 4.63 -2.93 0.55
C SER A 21 3.14 -2.85 0.22
N ALA A 22 2.78 -2.96 -1.07
CA ALA A 22 1.38 -2.92 -1.50
C ALA A 22 0.56 -4.07 -0.91
N ASN A 23 1.12 -5.29 -0.96
CA ASN A 23 0.50 -6.48 -0.38
C ASN A 23 0.30 -6.35 1.13
N PHE A 24 1.27 -5.79 1.86
CA PHE A 24 1.16 -5.57 3.30
C PHE A 24 0.04 -4.57 3.64
N ILE A 25 0.00 -3.42 2.95
CA ILE A 25 -1.03 -2.40 3.16
C ILE A 25 -2.42 -2.97 2.85
N GLN A 26 -2.57 -3.67 1.73
CA GLN A 26 -3.85 -4.26 1.35
C GLN A 26 -4.28 -5.38 2.32
N SER A 27 -3.35 -6.16 2.86
CA SER A 27 -3.69 -7.27 3.77
C SER A 27 -4.01 -6.81 5.20
N HIS A 28 -3.46 -5.68 5.65
CA HIS A 28 -3.47 -5.32 7.08
C HIS A 28 -4.03 -3.93 7.39
N LEU A 29 -4.07 -3.03 6.40
CA LEU A 29 -4.54 -1.66 6.59
C LEU A 29 -5.77 -1.34 5.72
N HIS A 30 -6.12 -2.16 4.74
CA HIS A 30 -7.37 -1.99 4.01
C HIS A 30 -8.57 -2.40 4.87
N ASN A 31 -9.60 -1.56 4.88
CA ASN A 31 -10.85 -1.86 5.57
C ASN A 31 -11.98 -2.20 4.58
N ARG A 32 -13.11 -2.68 5.11
CA ARG A 32 -14.29 -3.06 4.30
C ARG A 32 -14.96 -1.90 3.55
N THR A 33 -14.57 -0.65 3.81
CA THR A 33 -15.06 0.53 3.10
C THR A 33 -14.05 1.02 2.04
N ASN A 34 -13.05 0.21 1.68
CA ASN A 34 -11.98 0.53 0.74
C ASN A 34 -11.12 1.73 1.13
N ILE A 35 -10.96 1.96 2.44
CA ILE A 35 -10.10 3.01 2.99
C ILE A 35 -8.85 2.34 3.56
N ILE A 36 -7.70 2.95 3.31
CA ILE A 36 -6.44 2.59 3.96
C ILE A 36 -6.40 3.24 5.35
N LEU A 37 -6.35 2.38 6.37
CA LEU A 37 -6.25 2.74 7.78
C LEU A 37 -4.86 3.27 8.11
N ASP A 38 -4.79 4.05 9.19
CA ASP A 38 -3.66 4.92 9.50
C ASP A 38 -2.39 4.14 9.88
N SER A 39 -2.52 3.22 10.83
CA SER A 39 -1.37 2.57 11.43
C SER A 39 -1.71 1.27 12.15
N LEU A 40 -0.67 0.47 12.40
CA LEU A 40 -0.71 -0.73 13.23
C LEU A 40 0.10 -0.49 14.50
N SER A 41 -0.38 -0.99 15.63
CA SER A 41 0.42 -1.02 16.84
C SER A 41 1.52 -2.09 16.77
N SER A 42 2.73 -1.74 17.19
CA SER A 42 3.78 -2.73 17.50
C SER A 42 3.89 -3.04 19.00
N ARG A 43 2.99 -2.51 19.85
CA ARG A 43 3.08 -2.74 21.29
C ARG A 43 2.72 -4.18 21.63
N LEU A 44 3.49 -4.76 22.56
CA LEU A 44 3.38 -6.16 23.01
C LEU A 44 1.96 -6.55 23.45
N ASN A 45 1.22 -5.62 24.06
CA ASN A 45 -0.12 -5.82 24.58
C ASN A 45 -1.24 -5.48 23.58
N GLU A 46 -0.90 -5.02 22.39
CA GLU A 46 -1.85 -4.53 21.39
C GLU A 46 -1.90 -5.43 20.15
N SER A 47 -1.03 -6.45 20.05
CA SER A 47 -1.11 -7.54 19.07
C SER A 47 -1.40 -7.11 17.62
N CYS A 48 -0.69 -6.09 17.13
CA CYS A 48 -0.92 -5.53 15.79
C CYS A 48 -2.34 -5.00 15.57
N SER A 49 -2.94 -4.41 16.60
CA SER A 49 -4.21 -3.71 16.46
C SER A 49 -4.10 -2.57 15.47
N VAL A 50 -5.11 -2.45 14.60
CA VAL A 50 -5.18 -1.37 13.62
C VAL A 50 -5.83 -0.15 14.25
N TYR A 51 -5.21 1.01 14.11
CA TYR A 51 -5.78 2.28 14.50
C TYR A 51 -6.42 2.98 13.30
N SER A 52 -7.66 3.43 13.50
CA SER A 52 -8.36 4.31 12.60
C SER A 52 -8.55 5.63 13.31
N THR A 53 -7.89 6.70 12.84
CA THR A 53 -8.42 8.03 13.11
C THR A 53 -9.45 8.32 12.02
N THR A 54 -10.59 8.88 12.39
CA THR A 54 -11.75 9.11 11.51
C THR A 54 -11.46 10.07 10.33
N TYR A 55 -10.21 10.55 10.19
CA TYR A 55 -9.81 11.63 9.29
C TYR A 55 -8.51 11.37 8.50
N SER A 56 -7.91 10.18 8.55
CA SER A 56 -6.68 9.87 7.79
C SER A 56 -6.98 9.63 6.30
N LEU A 57 -7.34 10.67 5.54
CA LEU A 57 -7.57 10.60 4.09
C LEU A 57 -6.27 10.44 3.29
N ASP A 58 -5.14 10.93 3.81
CA ASP A 58 -3.87 11.02 3.06
C ASP A 58 -3.25 9.65 2.70
N GLY A 59 -3.43 8.64 3.58
CA GLY A 59 -2.88 7.31 3.38
C GLY A 59 -3.47 6.59 2.16
N SER A 60 -4.75 6.83 1.86
CA SER A 60 -5.42 6.22 0.71
C SER A 60 -4.95 6.84 -0.60
N GLY A 61 -4.77 8.17 -0.65
CA GLY A 61 -4.28 8.86 -1.85
C GLY A 61 -2.87 8.42 -2.24
N THR A 62 -1.96 8.35 -1.26
CA THR A 62 -0.59 7.89 -1.47
C THR A 62 -0.54 6.43 -1.91
N PHE A 63 -1.43 5.59 -1.37
CA PHE A 63 -1.52 4.19 -1.74
C PHE A 63 -2.01 4.02 -3.18
N ILE A 64 -3.05 4.76 -3.59
CA ILE A 64 -3.58 4.74 -4.96
C ILE A 64 -2.51 5.18 -5.97
N GLU A 65 -1.78 6.27 -5.69
CA GLU A 65 -0.67 6.71 -6.55
C GLU A 65 0.36 5.59 -6.76
N GLY A 66 0.78 4.92 -5.67
CA GLY A 66 1.70 3.80 -5.75
C GLY A 66 1.16 2.61 -6.54
N LEU A 67 -0.14 2.28 -6.40
CA LEU A 67 -0.79 1.20 -7.14
C LEU A 67 -0.86 1.48 -8.64
N VAL A 68 -1.18 2.71 -9.05
CA VAL A 68 -1.25 3.09 -10.47
C VAL A 68 0.12 2.92 -11.14
N ILE A 69 1.20 3.37 -10.49
CA ILE A 69 2.55 3.19 -11.03
C ILE A 69 2.91 1.70 -11.09
N LEU A 70 2.59 0.93 -10.05
CA LEU A 70 2.80 -0.52 -10.06
C LEU A 70 2.05 -1.21 -11.21
N ALA A 71 0.80 -0.82 -11.47
CA ALA A 71 -0.01 -1.36 -12.54
C ALA A 71 0.61 -1.07 -13.92
N ASP A 72 1.08 0.17 -14.13
CA ASP A 72 1.74 0.57 -15.37
C ASP A 72 3.02 -0.24 -15.64
N ILE A 73 3.92 -0.32 -14.66
CA ILE A 73 5.23 -0.99 -14.84
C ILE A 73 5.14 -2.52 -14.89
N THR A 74 4.12 -3.12 -14.26
CA THR A 74 3.95 -4.59 -14.25
C THR A 74 3.00 -5.08 -15.34
N HIS A 75 2.27 -4.16 -15.98
CA HIS A 75 1.13 -4.48 -16.84
C HIS A 75 0.12 -5.44 -16.18
N ASN A 76 0.01 -5.39 -14.86
CA ASN A 76 -0.87 -6.26 -14.09
C ASN A 76 -2.15 -5.51 -13.76
N THR A 77 -3.26 -5.91 -14.37
CA THR A 77 -4.58 -5.33 -14.10
C THR A 77 -5.08 -5.63 -12.68
N SER A 78 -4.51 -6.61 -11.98
CA SER A 78 -4.89 -6.91 -10.59
C SER A 78 -4.58 -5.75 -9.63
N THR A 79 -3.57 -4.92 -9.96
CA THR A 79 -3.23 -3.70 -9.19
C THR A 79 -4.12 -2.50 -9.54
N GLU A 80 -5.02 -2.60 -10.52
CA GLU A 80 -6.01 -1.56 -10.84
C GLU A 80 -7.26 -1.63 -9.95
N THR A 81 -7.36 -2.64 -9.09
CA THR A 81 -8.56 -2.90 -8.28
C THR A 81 -8.26 -3.05 -6.78
N LEU A 82 -9.02 -2.31 -5.97
CA LEU A 82 -8.95 -2.28 -4.50
C LEU A 82 -9.73 -3.43 -3.81
N TYR A 83 -9.89 -4.59 -4.46
CA TYR A 83 -10.69 -5.71 -3.93
C TYR A 83 -10.05 -6.38 -2.71
#